data_AF-A0A3D8UMU3-F1
#
_entry.id   AF-A0A3D8UMU3-F1
#
_cell.length_a   1.000
_cell.length_b   1.000
_cell.length_c   1.000
_cell.angle_alpha   90.00
_cell.angle_beta   90.00
_cell.angle_gamma   90.00
#
_symmetry.space_group_name_H-M   'P 1'
#
loop_
_entity.id
_entity.type
_entity.pdbx_description
1 polymer ?
#
loop_
_entity_poly.entity_id
_entity_poly.type
_entity_poly.pdbx_seq_one_letter_code
_entity_poly.pdbx_strand_id
1 'polypeptide(L)'
;MKKLIVAGFLGLFAPLAFGAAAGKNDNWYWLLALAVVISICVSSLLVWRSKKLNTFTLKAVGFGAWFWFIIFIEVMIYGFYVGLTK
;
A
#
# COMPACT_ATOMS: atom_id res chain seq x y z
N MET A 1 -11.59 -16.81 -4.91
CA MET A 1 -10.69 -15.71 -5.36
C MET A 1 -10.81 -14.41 -4.56
N LYS A 2 -11.98 -13.97 -4.08
CA LYS A 2 -12.09 -12.74 -3.26
C LYS A 2 -11.32 -12.82 -1.92
N LYS A 3 -11.34 -13.99 -1.25
CA LYS A 3 -10.68 -14.20 0.05
C LYS A 3 -9.14 -14.16 0.00
N LEU A 4 -8.53 -14.56 -1.12
CA LEU A 4 -7.08 -14.52 -1.33
C LEU A 4 -6.55 -13.09 -1.50
N ILE A 5 -7.36 -12.21 -2.08
CA ILE A 5 -7.01 -10.79 -2.23
C ILE A 5 -7.09 -10.10 -0.88
N VAL A 6 -8.11 -10.40 -0.08
CA VAL A 6 -8.25 -9.86 1.28
C VAL A 6 -7.13 -10.36 2.19
N ALA A 7 -6.77 -11.65 2.12
CA ALA A 7 -5.64 -12.21 2.86
C ALA A 7 -4.29 -11.65 2.37
N GLY A 8 -4.14 -11.42 1.06
CA GLY A 8 -2.96 -10.76 0.48
C GLY A 8 -2.85 -9.29 0.89
N PHE A 9 -3.97 -8.57 0.97
CA PHE A 9 -4.02 -7.22 1.53
C PHE A 9 -3.65 -7.24 3.02
N LEU A 10 -4.25 -8.08 3.85
CA LEU A 10 -3.88 -8.18 5.27
C LEU A 10 -2.41 -8.56 5.47
N GLY A 11 -1.85 -9.41 4.60
CA GLY A 11 -0.43 -9.79 4.60
C GLY A 11 0.53 -8.72 4.06
N LEU A 12 0.07 -7.79 3.23
CA LEU A 12 0.86 -6.67 2.70
C LEU A 12 0.82 -5.43 3.60
N PHE A 13 -0.21 -5.29 4.44
CA PHE A 13 -0.29 -4.24 5.47
C PHE A 13 0.37 -4.67 6.79
N ALA A 14 0.54 -5.98 6.99
CA ALA A 14 1.26 -6.54 8.14
C ALA A 14 2.73 -6.07 8.27
N PRO A 15 3.57 -5.95 7.22
CA PRO A 15 4.96 -5.53 7.34
C PRO A 15 5.11 -4.09 7.85
N LEU A 16 4.16 -3.21 7.53
CA LEU A 16 4.13 -1.83 8.05
C LEU A 16 3.71 -1.81 9.53
N ALA A 17 2.76 -2.67 9.92
CA ALA A 17 2.38 -2.84 11.33
C ALA A 17 3.48 -3.52 12.17
N PHE A 18 4.17 -4.53 11.62
CA PHE A 18 5.30 -5.20 12.26
C PHE A 18 6.55 -4.31 12.32
N GLY A 19 6.79 -3.49 11.28
CA GLY A 19 7.87 -2.50 11.28
C GLY A 19 7.65 -1.37 12.29
N ALA A 20 6.42 -0.91 12.45
CA ALA A 20 6.03 0.08 13.45
C ALA A 20 6.01 -0.48 14.89
N ALA A 21 5.65 -1.76 15.07
CA ALA A 21 5.67 -2.43 16.37
C ALA A 21 7.07 -2.86 16.82
N ALA A 22 8.05 -2.94 15.91
CA ALA A 22 9.44 -3.28 16.19
C ALA A 22 10.29 -2.09 16.67
N GLY A 23 9.68 -1.08 17.29
CA GLY A 23 10.08 -0.45 18.55
C GLY A 23 11.54 -0.03 18.84
N LYS A 24 12.47 0.07 17.89
CA LYS A 24 13.83 0.54 18.26
C LYS A 24 14.59 1.38 17.25
N ASN A 25 14.14 1.49 16.01
CA ASN A 25 14.70 2.41 15.01
C ASN A 25 13.62 2.71 13.96
N ASP A 26 12.67 3.58 14.31
CA ASP A 26 11.62 4.07 13.40
C ASP A 26 12.26 4.95 12.32
N ASN A 27 12.96 4.31 11.38
CA ASN A 27 13.51 5.00 10.23
C ASN A 27 12.35 5.21 9.26
N TRP A 28 11.63 6.32 9.45
CA TRP A 28 10.49 6.76 8.66
C TRP A 28 10.74 6.61 7.15
N TYR A 29 11.98 6.86 6.70
CA TYR A 29 12.38 6.68 5.31
C TYR A 29 12.28 5.23 4.82
N TRP A 30 12.55 4.27 5.69
CA TRP A 30 12.46 2.83 5.38
C TRP A 30 11.02 2.33 5.37
N LEU A 31 10.18 2.83 6.27
CA LEU A 31 8.74 2.58 6.27
C LEU A 31 8.08 3.17 5.02
N LEU A 32 8.46 4.38 4.63
CA LEU A 32 8.00 5.04 3.40
C LEU A 32 8.46 4.26 2.16
N ALA A 33 9.71 3.83 2.10
CA ALA A 33 10.23 3.03 0.99
C ALA A 33 9.46 1.71 0.83
N LEU A 34 9.16 1.02 1.94
CA LEU A 34 8.33 -0.19 1.94
C LEU A 34 6.90 0.08 1.46
N ALA A 35 6.26 1.13 1.98
CA ALA A 35 4.93 1.59 1.57
C ALA A 35 4.86 1.89 0.07
N VAL A 36 5.85 2.59 -0.48
CA VAL A 36 5.96 2.88 -1.92
C VAL A 36 6.05 1.58 -2.73
N VAL A 37 6.91 0.64 -2.33
CA VAL A 37 7.09 -0.63 -3.05
C VAL A 37 5.80 -1.47 -3.02
N ILE A 38 5.16 -1.57 -1.86
CA ILE A 38 3.88 -2.28 -1.71
C ILE A 38 2.79 -1.63 -2.58
N SER A 39 2.70 -0.30 -2.54
CA SER A 39 1.76 0.48 -3.34
C SER A 39 1.97 0.28 -4.85
N ILE A 40 3.22 0.24 -5.33
CA ILE A 40 3.55 -0.04 -6.74
C ILE A 40 3.11 -1.44 -7.14
N CYS A 41 3.42 -2.46 -6.32
CA CYS A 41 3.06 -3.85 -6.60
C CYS A 41 1.55 -4.06 -6.65
N VAL A 42 0.82 -3.53 -5.66
CA VAL A 42 -0.63 -3.68 -5.57
C VAL A 42 -1.34 -2.88 -6.67
N SER A 43 -0.90 -1.66 -6.94
CA SER A 43 -1.47 -0.84 -8.01
C SER A 43 -1.26 -1.47 -9.38
N SER A 44 -0.05 -1.96 -9.67
CA SER A 44 0.27 -2.68 -10.92
C SER A 44 -0.61 -3.91 -11.09
N LEU A 45 -0.83 -4.68 -10.01
CA LEU A 45 -1.67 -5.87 -10.02
C LEU A 45 -3.14 -5.51 -10.29
N LEU A 46 -3.68 -4.47 -9.64
CA LEU A 46 -5.06 -4.01 -9.83
C LEU A 46 -5.31 -3.52 -11.25
N VAL A 47 -4.38 -2.77 -11.82
CA VAL A 47 -4.45 -2.29 -13.21
C VAL A 47 -4.36 -3.43 -14.20
N TRP A 48 -3.44 -4.38 -14.00
CA TRP A 48 -3.28 -5.53 -14.88
C TRP A 48 -4.52 -6.43 -14.86
N ARG A 49 -5.15 -6.59 -13.69
CA ARG A 49 -6.36 -7.40 -13.57
C ARG A 49 -7.62 -6.71 -14.11
N SER A 50 -7.57 -5.40 -14.32
CA SER A 50 -8.73 -4.63 -14.73
C SER A 50 -8.99 -4.77 -16.23
N LYS A 51 -9.98 -5.60 -16.59
CA LYS A 51 -10.46 -5.77 -17.98
C LYS A 51 -11.17 -4.53 -18.55
N LYS A 52 -11.40 -3.49 -17.75
CA LYS A 52 -12.03 -2.22 -18.19
C LYS A 52 -11.01 -1.18 -18.68
N LEU A 53 -9.72 -1.39 -18.43
CA LEU A 53 -8.67 -0.46 -18.85
C LEU A 53 -8.06 -0.97 -20.16
N ASN A 54 -8.69 -0.62 -21.29
CA ASN A 54 -8.30 -1.14 -22.61
C ASN A 54 -7.15 -0.37 -23.27
N THR A 55 -6.97 0.90 -22.92
CA THR A 55 -5.92 1.76 -23.48
C THR A 55 -4.78 1.97 -22.47
N PHE A 56 -3.55 2.12 -22.97
CA PHE A 56 -2.36 2.42 -22.15
C PHE A 56 -2.58 3.62 -21.22
N THR A 57 -3.15 4.71 -21.74
CA THR A 57 -3.48 5.93 -20.97
C THR A 57 -4.40 5.64 -19.78
N LEU A 58 -5.46 4.83 -19.99
CA LEU A 58 -6.39 4.44 -18.92
C LEU A 58 -5.70 3.56 -17.87
N LYS A 59 -4.80 2.68 -18.29
CA LYS A 59 -3.99 1.86 -17.36
C LYS A 59 -3.05 2.73 -16.53
N ALA A 60 -2.39 3.72 -17.13
CA ALA A 60 -1.50 4.65 -16.44
C ALA A 60 -2.26 5.54 -15.43
N VAL A 61 -3.40 6.09 -15.83
CA VAL A 61 -4.26 6.88 -14.93
C VAL A 61 -4.83 6.01 -13.81
N GLY A 62 -5.27 4.79 -14.13
CA GLY A 62 -5.70 3.81 -13.14
C GLY A 62 -4.59 3.44 -12.17
N PHE A 63 -3.35 3.28 -12.65
CA PHE A 63 -2.19 3.00 -11.82
C PHE A 63 -1.91 4.15 -10.87
N GLY A 64 -1.90 5.39 -11.38
CA GLY A 64 -1.72 6.58 -10.55
C GLY A 64 -2.78 6.69 -9.47
N ALA A 65 -4.06 6.50 -9.82
CA ALA A 65 -5.17 6.56 -8.88
C ALA A 65 -5.06 5.49 -7.78
N TRP A 66 -4.81 4.23 -8.15
CA TRP A 66 -4.65 3.13 -7.18
C TRP A 66 -3.41 3.30 -6.32
N PHE A 67 -2.29 3.72 -6.91
CA PHE A 67 -1.03 3.97 -6.19
C PHE A 67 -1.23 5.05 -5.12
N TRP A 68 -1.81 6.20 -5.50
CA TRP A 68 -2.04 7.30 -4.58
C TRP A 68 -3.04 6.95 -3.48
N PHE A 69 -4.06 6.16 -3.81
CA PHE A 69 -5.03 5.69 -2.83
C PHE A 69 -4.41 4.76 -1.77
N ILE A 70 -3.57 3.80 -2.18
CA ILE A 70 -2.97 2.82 -1.28
C ILE A 70 -1.94 3.49 -0.35
N ILE A 71 -1.04 4.30 -0.91
CA ILE A 71 -0.02 4.99 -0.12
C ILE A 71 -0.64 5.98 0.87
N PHE A 72 -1.75 6.63 0.49
CA PHE A 72 -2.47 7.53 1.39
C PHE A 72 -3.04 6.78 2.60
N ILE A 73 -3.62 5.59 2.39
CA ILE A 73 -4.12 4.75 3.50
C ILE A 73 -2.96 4.33 4.42
N GLU A 74 -1.83 3.90 3.87
CA GLU A 74 -0.65 3.49 4.64
C GLU A 74 -0.12 4.64 5.51
N VAL A 75 -0.02 5.85 4.94
CA VAL A 75 0.39 7.07 5.67
C VAL A 75 -0.61 7.44 6.75
N MET A 76 -1.92 7.32 6.49
CA MET A 76 -2.96 7.59 7.49
C MET A 76 -2.87 6.60 8.66
N ILE A 77 -2.70 5.30 8.38
CA ILE A 77 -2.54 4.27 9.43
C ILE A 77 -1.30 4.56 10.28
N TYR A 78 -0.18 4.91 9.64
CA TYR A 78 1.04 5.30 10.34
C TYR A 78 0.84 6.58 11.18
N GLY A 79 0.19 7.60 10.62
CA GLY A 79 -0.14 8.84 11.32
C GLY A 79 -1.03 8.61 12.55
N PHE A 80 -2.05 7.76 12.41
CA PHE A 80 -2.88 7.32 13.54
C PHE A 80 -2.07 6.53 14.58
N TYR A 81 -1.21 5.62 14.15
CA TYR A 81 -0.35 4.87 15.06
C TYR A 81 0.56 5.80 15.88
N VAL A 82 1.27 6.72 15.21
CA VAL A 82 2.15 7.69 15.87
C VAL A 82 1.35 8.60 16.81
N GLY A 83 0.17 9.08 16.40
CA GLY A 83 -0.69 9.93 17.25
C GLY A 83 -1.35 9.22 18.43
N LEU A 84 -1.40 7.88 18.44
CA LEU A 84 -1.86 7.08 19.58
C LEU A 84 -0.72 6.61 20.48
N THR A 85 0.52 6.55 19.96
CA THR A 85 1.70 6.01 20.67
C THR A 85 2.65 7.08 21.20
N LYS A 86 2.55 8.32 20.72
CA LYS A 86 3.18 9.51 21.30
C LYS A 86 2.13 10.42 21.92
#